data_AF-A0A4Q3EM40-F1
#
_entry.id   AF-A0A4Q3EM40-F1
#
_cell.length_a   1.000
_cell.length_b   1.000
_cell.length_c   1.000
_cell.angle_alpha   90.00
_cell.angle_beta   90.00
_cell.angle_gamma   90.00
#
_symmetry.space_group_name_H-M   'P 1'
#
loop_
_entity.id
_entity.type
_entity.pdbx_description
1 polymer ?
#
loop_
_entity_poly.entity_id
_entity_poly.type
_entity_poly.pdbx_seq_one_letter_code
_entity_poly.pdbx_strand_id
1 'polypeptide(L)'
;MGIKAALSKPFAFFVSWQINKLRKNAIRFQDKIFADLIKTGAKTAFGHDHHFAEIKTYEDFKKHVPIRDYEELKPYIDRVVAGEKNVLWPGKPLYLAKTSGTTSGVKYIPISKNSMPQHIRAARNALLNYIRETGNAS
;
A
#
# COMPACT_ATOMS: atom_id res chain seq x y z
N MET A 1 28.97 -4.05 23.63
CA MET A 1 27.91 -3.58 22.71
C MET A 1 28.57 -2.72 21.63
N GLY A 2 28.50 -3.13 20.36
CA GLY A 2 29.07 -2.32 19.28
C GLY A 2 28.36 -0.98 19.12
N ILE A 3 29.05 0.02 18.57
CA ILE A 3 28.53 1.38 18.30
C ILE A 3 27.18 1.31 17.54
N LYS A 4 27.03 0.33 16.64
CA LYS A 4 25.77 0.08 15.90
C LYS A 4 24.58 -0.24 16.82
N ALA A 5 24.78 -1.04 17.86
CA ALA A 5 23.74 -1.42 18.82
C ALA A 5 23.38 -0.25 19.78
N ALA A 6 24.33 0.63 20.07
CA ALA A 6 24.08 1.83 20.86
C ALA A 6 23.24 2.87 20.08
N LEU A 7 23.44 2.99 18.77
CA LEU A 7 22.70 3.91 17.91
C LEU A 7 21.32 3.37 17.48
N SER A 8 21.16 2.05 17.37
CA SER A 8 19.91 1.44 16.93
C SER A 8 18.78 1.56 17.97
N LYS A 9 19.09 1.55 19.27
CA LYS A 9 18.07 1.65 20.35
C LYS A 9 17.36 3.02 20.40
N PRO A 10 18.07 4.17 20.40
CA PRO A 10 17.43 5.49 20.29
C PRO A 10 16.62 5.64 19.00
N PHE A 11 17.15 5.13 17.88
CA PHE A 11 16.44 5.20 16.61
C PHE A 11 15.16 4.34 16.61
N ALA A 12 15.22 3.13 17.18
CA ALA A 12 14.09 2.25 17.39
C ALA A 12 13.01 2.89 18.27
N PHE A 13 13.42 3.57 19.36
CA PHE A 13 12.51 4.34 20.19
C PHE A 13 11.79 5.44 19.41
N PHE A 14 12.53 6.26 18.66
CA PHE A 14 11.95 7.34 17.87
C PHE A 14 10.96 6.84 16.83
N VAL A 15 11.33 5.80 16.06
CA VAL A 15 10.44 5.22 15.04
C VAL A 15 9.19 4.59 15.67
N SER A 16 9.33 3.85 16.77
CA SER A 16 8.19 3.26 17.47
C SER A 16 7.24 4.33 18.03
N TRP A 17 7.80 5.43 18.57
CA TRP A 17 7.02 6.59 19.00
C TRP A 17 6.23 7.22 17.85
N GLN A 18 6.85 7.41 16.67
CA GLN A 18 6.15 7.92 15.49
C GLN A 18 4.99 6.99 15.09
N ILE A 19 5.22 5.67 15.05
CA ILE A 19 4.19 4.69 14.71
C ILE A 19 3.07 4.67 15.76
N ASN A 20 3.38 4.84 17.04
CA ASN A 20 2.39 4.98 18.11
C ASN A 20 1.53 6.24 17.92
N LYS A 21 2.13 7.36 17.50
CA LYS A 21 1.38 8.58 17.16
C LYS A 21 0.44 8.34 15.99
N LEU A 22 0.87 7.61 14.95
CA LEU A 22 0.00 7.22 13.83
C LEU A 22 -1.16 6.34 14.31
N ARG A 23 -0.88 5.29 15.10
CA ARG A 23 -1.89 4.39 15.68
C ARG A 23 -2.95 5.14 16.48
N LYS A 24 -2.55 6.07 17.34
CA LYS A 24 -3.47 6.89 18.15
C LYS A 24 -4.39 7.80 17.32
N ASN A 25 -4.04 8.06 16.05
CA ASN A 25 -4.79 8.93 15.15
C ASN A 25 -5.25 8.18 13.89
N ALA A 26 -5.41 6.85 13.96
CA ALA A 26 -5.59 5.98 12.80
C ALA A 26 -6.76 6.39 11.90
N ILE A 27 -7.91 6.78 12.49
CA ILE A 27 -9.12 7.19 11.75
C ILE A 27 -8.80 8.39 10.85
N ARG A 28 -8.30 9.48 11.44
CA ARG A 28 -7.92 10.69 10.70
C ARG A 28 -6.90 10.40 9.59
N PHE A 29 -5.94 9.51 9.84
CA PHE A 29 -4.97 9.14 8.81
C PHE A 29 -5.59 8.30 7.70
N GLN A 30 -6.52 7.40 8.02
CA GLN A 30 -7.27 6.64 7.03
C GLN A 30 -8.11 7.56 6.14
N ASP A 31 -8.84 8.52 6.71
CA ASP A 31 -9.63 9.48 5.92
C ASP A 31 -8.76 10.27 4.95
N LYS A 32 -7.58 10.71 5.42
CA LYS A 32 -6.61 11.42 4.58
C LYS A 32 -6.06 10.54 3.46
N ILE A 33 -5.70 9.30 3.77
CA ILE A 33 -5.20 8.33 2.78
C ILE A 33 -6.29 8.04 1.75
N PHE A 34 -7.51 7.77 2.20
CA PHE A 34 -8.67 7.53 1.34
C PHE A 34 -8.88 8.69 0.36
N ALA A 35 -8.96 9.93 0.86
CA ALA A 35 -9.13 11.10 0.00
C ALA A 35 -8.00 11.26 -1.03
N ASP A 36 -6.75 11.00 -0.65
CA ASP A 36 -5.60 11.04 -1.56
C ASP A 36 -5.66 9.94 -2.63
N LEU A 37 -6.03 8.71 -2.25
CA LEU A 37 -6.16 7.57 -3.17
C LEU A 37 -7.28 7.78 -4.19
N ILE A 38 -8.47 8.23 -3.74
CA ILE A 38 -9.60 8.53 -4.62
C ILE A 38 -9.24 9.64 -5.61
N LYS A 39 -8.69 10.75 -5.10
CA LYS A 39 -8.29 11.88 -5.96
C LYS A 39 -7.22 11.48 -6.97
N THR A 40 -6.23 10.70 -6.55
CA THR A 40 -5.12 10.26 -7.42
C THR A 40 -5.59 9.26 -8.47
N GLY A 41 -6.47 8.34 -8.08
CA GLY A 41 -7.03 7.30 -8.96
C GLY A 41 -8.08 7.82 -9.95
N ALA A 42 -8.64 9.02 -9.77
CA ALA A 42 -9.81 9.48 -10.52
C ALA A 42 -9.66 9.51 -12.05
N LYS A 43 -8.44 9.57 -12.57
CA LYS A 43 -8.13 9.59 -14.02
C LYS A 43 -7.67 8.25 -14.58
N THR A 44 -7.78 7.17 -13.80
CA THR A 44 -7.45 5.83 -14.29
C THR A 44 -8.69 5.18 -14.89
N ALA A 45 -8.52 4.14 -15.71
CA ALA A 45 -9.64 3.38 -16.25
C ALA A 45 -10.54 2.86 -15.10
N PHE A 46 -9.93 2.30 -14.06
CA PHE A 46 -10.66 1.87 -12.87
C PHE A 46 -11.38 3.04 -12.18
N GLY A 47 -10.73 4.20 -12.04
CA GLY A 47 -11.35 5.38 -11.44
C GLY A 47 -12.54 5.91 -12.24
N HIS A 48 -12.46 5.89 -13.57
CA HIS A 48 -13.55 6.26 -14.46
C HIS A 48 -14.73 5.28 -14.37
N ASP A 49 -14.46 3.98 -14.47
CA ASP A 49 -15.50 2.92 -14.41
C ASP A 49 -16.25 2.91 -13.07
N HIS A 50 -15.62 3.42 -12.01
CA HIS A 50 -16.17 3.49 -10.65
C HIS A 50 -16.43 4.92 -10.18
N HIS A 51 -16.55 5.89 -11.09
CA HIS A 51 -16.98 7.26 -10.77
C HIS A 51 -16.20 7.92 -9.61
N PHE A 52 -14.88 7.74 -9.55
CA PHE A 52 -14.06 8.28 -8.46
C PHE A 52 -14.16 9.81 -8.31
N ALA A 53 -14.50 10.53 -9.38
CA ALA A 53 -14.73 11.97 -9.33
C ALA A 53 -15.96 12.38 -8.51
N GLU A 54 -16.92 11.47 -8.32
CA GLU A 54 -18.17 11.69 -7.58
C GLU A 54 -18.05 11.29 -6.10
N ILE A 55 -17.03 10.49 -5.76
CA ILE A 55 -16.79 9.98 -4.41
C ILE A 55 -16.26 11.09 -3.49
N LYS A 56 -17.09 11.53 -2.54
CA LYS A 56 -16.71 12.51 -1.50
C LYS A 56 -16.62 11.89 -0.11
N THR A 57 -17.35 10.82 0.11
CA THR A 57 -17.43 10.12 1.40
C THR A 57 -17.15 8.62 1.22
N TYR A 58 -16.90 7.94 2.33
CA TYR A 58 -16.78 6.49 2.33
C TYR A 58 -18.08 5.79 1.90
N GLU A 59 -19.24 6.39 2.20
CA GLU A 59 -20.54 5.86 1.77
C GLU A 59 -20.71 5.95 0.25
N ASP A 60 -20.23 7.01 -0.38
CA ASP A 60 -20.20 7.10 -1.85
C ASP A 60 -19.29 6.01 -2.43
N PHE A 61 -18.11 5.82 -1.85
CA PHE A 61 -17.17 4.79 -2.30
C PHE A 61 -17.78 3.39 -2.27
N LYS A 62 -18.47 3.01 -1.20
CA LYS A 62 -19.12 1.70 -1.11
C LYS A 62 -20.21 1.49 -2.17
N LYS A 63 -20.89 2.55 -2.61
CA LYS A 63 -21.89 2.46 -3.68
C LYS A 63 -21.25 2.25 -5.04
N HIS A 64 -20.12 2.91 -5.29
CA HIS A 64 -19.47 2.89 -6.59
C HIS A 64 -18.44 1.76 -6.76
N VAL A 65 -17.86 1.24 -5.68
CA VAL A 65 -16.77 0.24 -5.73
C VAL A 65 -17.20 -1.04 -5.01
N PRO A 66 -17.65 -2.08 -5.74
CA PRO A 66 -18.02 -3.34 -5.12
C PRO A 66 -16.76 -4.09 -4.65
N ILE A 67 -16.95 -4.92 -3.63
CA ILE A 67 -15.94 -5.89 -3.17
C ILE A 67 -15.75 -6.91 -4.28
N ARG A 68 -14.49 -7.21 -4.61
CA ARG A 68 -14.13 -8.12 -5.70
C ARG A 68 -13.04 -9.08 -5.29
N ASP A 69 -13.04 -10.24 -5.92
CA ASP A 69 -11.90 -11.16 -5.91
C ASP A 69 -10.88 -10.83 -7.03
N TYR A 70 -9.88 -11.69 -7.18
CA TYR A 70 -8.85 -11.51 -8.20
C TYR A 70 -9.38 -11.69 -9.62
N GLU A 71 -10.28 -12.65 -9.83
CA GLU A 71 -10.77 -13.00 -11.16
C GLU A 71 -11.65 -11.87 -11.71
N GLU A 72 -12.43 -11.24 -10.84
CA GLU A 72 -13.21 -10.04 -11.19
C GLU A 72 -12.33 -8.82 -11.50
N LEU A 73 -11.12 -8.72 -10.91
CA LEU A 73 -10.14 -7.68 -11.23
C LEU A 73 -9.23 -8.04 -12.41
N LYS A 74 -9.19 -9.31 -12.81
CA LYS A 74 -8.30 -9.83 -13.83
C LYS A 74 -8.36 -9.06 -15.16
N PRO A 75 -9.51 -8.59 -15.68
CA PRO A 75 -9.54 -7.79 -16.91
C PRO A 75 -8.69 -6.51 -16.84
N TYR A 76 -8.66 -5.83 -15.69
CA TYR A 76 -7.79 -4.67 -15.49
C TYR A 76 -6.32 -5.09 -15.34
N ILE A 77 -6.07 -6.20 -14.66
CA ILE A 77 -4.71 -6.69 -14.44
C ILE A 77 -4.08 -7.13 -15.77
N ASP A 78 -4.83 -7.82 -16.63
CA ASP A 78 -4.36 -8.25 -17.95
C ASP A 78 -3.96 -7.04 -18.81
N ARG A 79 -4.75 -5.95 -18.77
CA ARG A 79 -4.39 -4.67 -19.42
C ARG A 79 -3.09 -4.09 -18.87
N VAL A 80 -2.89 -4.13 -17.56
CA VAL A 80 -1.63 -3.70 -16.92
C VAL A 80 -0.45 -4.58 -17.35
N VAL A 81 -0.65 -5.90 -17.39
CA VAL A 81 0.37 -6.88 -17.83
C VAL A 81 0.74 -6.67 -19.31
N ALA A 82 -0.24 -6.34 -20.16
CA ALA A 82 -0.03 -5.95 -21.55
C ALA A 82 0.69 -4.59 -21.70
N GLY A 83 0.93 -3.88 -20.60
CA GLY A 83 1.67 -2.63 -20.59
C GLY A 83 0.82 -1.39 -20.84
N GLU A 84 -0.50 -1.46 -20.68
CA GLU A 84 -1.37 -0.29 -20.71
C GLU A 84 -1.10 0.62 -19.50
N LYS A 85 -1.14 1.94 -19.70
CA LYS A 85 -0.91 2.94 -18.64
C LYS A 85 -2.25 3.37 -18.03
N ASN A 86 -2.21 3.83 -16.77
CA ASN A 86 -3.35 4.45 -16.09
C ASN A 86 -4.58 3.52 -15.98
N VAL A 87 -4.38 2.22 -15.78
CA VAL A 87 -5.50 1.26 -15.67
C VAL A 87 -6.02 1.20 -14.23
N LEU A 88 -5.24 0.61 -13.31
CA LEU A 88 -5.59 0.52 -11.88
C LEU A 88 -5.00 1.67 -11.06
N TRP A 89 -3.86 2.22 -11.50
CA TRP A 89 -3.14 3.30 -10.84
C TRP A 89 -2.47 4.19 -11.89
N PRO A 90 -2.22 5.49 -11.63
CA PRO A 90 -1.55 6.35 -12.58
C PRO A 90 -0.16 5.82 -13.02
N GLY A 91 0.11 5.92 -14.31
CA GLY A 91 1.33 5.43 -14.94
C GLY A 91 1.35 3.93 -15.18
N LYS A 92 2.56 3.35 -15.19
CA LYS A 92 2.81 1.89 -15.22
C LYS A 92 3.36 1.44 -13.87
N PRO A 93 3.08 0.21 -13.43
CA PRO A 93 3.81 -0.38 -12.31
C PRO A 93 5.31 -0.46 -12.62
N LEU A 94 6.14 -0.47 -11.57
CA LEU A 94 7.57 -0.78 -11.69
C LEU A 94 7.80 -2.27 -11.92
N TYR A 95 7.04 -3.10 -11.21
CA TYR A 95 7.19 -4.55 -11.22
C TYR A 95 5.83 -5.22 -11.19
N LEU A 96 5.78 -6.45 -11.66
CA LEU A 96 4.66 -7.36 -11.45
C LEU A 96 5.14 -8.44 -10.48
N ALA A 97 4.60 -8.42 -9.26
CA ALA A 97 4.85 -9.49 -8.31
C ALA A 97 3.99 -10.69 -8.70
N LYS A 98 4.63 -11.84 -8.89
CA LYS A 98 3.96 -13.11 -9.15
C LYS A 98 3.67 -13.80 -7.82
N THR A 99 2.41 -14.15 -7.56
CA THR A 99 2.09 -15.00 -6.41
C THR A 99 2.45 -16.45 -6.72
N SER A 100 2.67 -17.27 -5.69
CA SER A 100 3.00 -18.70 -5.80
C SER A 100 1.82 -19.57 -6.28
N GLY A 101 0.82 -18.97 -6.96
CA GLY A 101 -0.52 -19.49 -7.17
C GLY A 101 -0.62 -21.00 -7.40
N THR A 102 -1.45 -21.65 -6.58
CA THR A 102 -1.91 -23.02 -6.76
C THR A 102 -3.22 -23.03 -7.56
N THR A 103 -3.39 -24.06 -8.38
CA THR A 103 -4.58 -24.48 -9.17
C THR A 103 -5.22 -23.52 -10.19
N SER A 104 -5.27 -22.20 -10.00
CA SER A 104 -6.00 -21.26 -10.90
C SER A 104 -5.10 -20.42 -11.82
N GLY A 105 -3.84 -20.82 -11.99
CA GLY A 105 -2.87 -20.08 -12.80
C GLY A 105 -2.17 -18.95 -12.04
N VAL A 106 -1.31 -18.24 -12.76
CA VAL A 106 -0.42 -17.24 -12.17
C VAL A 106 -1.17 -15.94 -11.91
N LYS A 107 -1.17 -15.48 -10.65
CA LYS A 107 -1.70 -14.14 -10.29
C LYS A 107 -0.56 -13.12 -10.27
N TYR A 108 -0.77 -12.03 -10.98
CA TYR A 108 0.11 -10.87 -11.00
C TYR A 108 -0.46 -9.73 -10.16
N ILE A 109 0.38 -9.18 -9.28
CA ILE A 109 0.09 -8.02 -8.44
C ILE A 109 0.96 -6.84 -8.90
N PRO A 110 0.37 -5.78 -9.48
CA PRO A 110 1.11 -4.60 -9.90
C PRO A 110 1.73 -3.84 -8.72
N ILE A 111 3.03 -3.60 -8.77
CA ILE A 111 3.75 -2.83 -7.75
C ILE A 111 4.08 -1.45 -8.30
N SER A 112 3.44 -0.42 -7.73
CA SER A 112 3.61 0.97 -8.17
C SER A 112 4.97 1.56 -7.76
N LYS A 113 5.36 2.66 -8.42
CA LYS A 113 6.50 3.50 -7.99
C LYS A 113 6.31 4.02 -6.57
N ASN A 114 5.09 4.40 -6.22
CA ASN A 114 4.76 5.05 -4.95
C ASN A 114 4.76 4.08 -3.77
N SER A 115 4.44 2.79 -4.02
CA SER A 115 4.42 1.76 -2.97
C SER A 115 5.82 1.24 -2.62
N MET A 116 6.79 1.29 -3.56
CA MET A 116 8.12 0.73 -3.36
C MET A 116 8.85 1.26 -2.11
N PRO A 117 8.93 2.59 -1.86
CA PRO A 117 9.54 3.11 -0.65
C PRO A 117 8.83 2.66 0.64
N GLN A 118 7.52 2.36 0.57
CA GLN A 118 6.77 1.91 1.74
C GLN A 118 7.11 0.47 2.12
N HIS A 119 7.42 -0.42 1.16
CA HIS A 119 7.88 -1.77 1.47
C HIS A 119 9.19 -1.75 2.28
N ILE A 120 10.15 -0.91 1.87
CA ILE A 120 11.43 -0.74 2.59
C ILE A 120 11.21 -0.14 3.97
N ARG A 121 10.37 0.90 4.07
CA ARG A 121 10.02 1.51 5.37
C ARG A 121 9.33 0.52 6.29
N ALA A 122 8.44 -0.32 5.77
CA ALA A 122 7.74 -1.34 6.56
C ALA A 122 8.73 -2.39 7.11
N ALA A 123 9.61 -2.93 6.27
CA ALA A 123 10.64 -3.88 6.68
C ALA A 123 11.57 -3.30 7.76
N ARG A 124 12.06 -2.07 7.54
CA ARG A 124 12.87 -1.34 8.53
C ARG A 124 12.11 -1.14 9.85
N ASN A 125 10.86 -0.68 9.76
CA ASN A 125 10.05 -0.41 10.94
C ASN A 125 9.72 -1.70 11.72
N ALA A 126 9.58 -2.84 11.05
CA ALA A 126 9.39 -4.14 11.72
C ALA A 126 10.62 -4.49 12.58
N LEU A 127 11.82 -4.40 12.00
CA LEU A 127 13.08 -4.63 12.74
C LEU A 127 13.25 -3.66 13.91
N LEU A 128 12.96 -2.37 13.71
CA LEU A 128 13.08 -1.37 14.76
C LEU A 128 12.05 -1.56 15.88
N ASN A 129 10.84 -2.00 15.58
CA ASN A 129 9.89 -2.38 16.63
C ASN A 129 10.36 -3.63 17.39
N TYR A 130 10.92 -4.63 16.71
CA TYR A 130 11.53 -5.77 17.40
C TYR A 130 12.63 -5.33 18.38
N ILE A 131 13.54 -4.45 17.96
CA ILE A 131 14.58 -3.89 18.83
C ILE A 131 13.95 -3.11 20.00
N ARG A 132 12.87 -2.36 19.75
CA ARG A 132 12.17 -1.57 20.78
C ARG A 132 11.51 -2.44 21.85
N GLU A 133 10.91 -3.56 21.44
CA GLU A 133 10.18 -4.47 22.32
C GLU A 133 11.13 -5.39 23.09
N THR A 134 12.16 -5.92 22.43
CA THR A 134 13.05 -6.93 23.02
C THR A 134 14.34 -6.35 23.61
N GLY A 135 14.73 -5.13 23.21
CA GLY A 135 16.05 -4.58 23.51
C GLY A 135 17.21 -5.26 22.78
N ASN A 136 16.93 -6.31 21.99
CA ASN A 136 17.92 -7.04 21.21
C ASN A 136 18.26 -6.26 19.94
N ALA A 137 19.51 -5.82 19.86
CA ALA A 137 20.06 -5.01 18.78
C ALA A 137 21.31 -5.66 18.15
N SER A 138 21.49 -6.96 18.41
CA SER A 138 22.60 -7.77 17.91
C SER A 138 22.35 -8.23 16.47
#